data_AF-A0A0N0L8J0-F1
#
_entry.id   AF-A0A0N0L8J0-F1
#
_cell.length_a   1.000
_cell.length_b   1.000
_cell.length_c   1.000
_cell.angle_alpha   90.00
_cell.angle_beta   90.00
_cell.angle_gamma   90.00
#
_symmetry.space_group_name_H-M   'P 1'
#
loop_
_entity.id
_entity.type
_entity.pdbx_description
1 polymer ?
#
loop_
_entity_poly.entity_id
_entity_poly.type
_entity_poly.pdbx_seq_one_letter_code
_entity_poly.pdbx_strand_id
1 'polypeptide(L)'
;MKPLRRSIQSSLHNFEPPESDQEFEDICRDLFELILKSRAVGIHNKISPGYITYKGASGDKQFGFDVRCKTSLAVAQCKLVKDLYPGDLDDELIKLKKYKGVVSHYFFLISNDRVKASLQDWVDDRNKETEEQVGKDKRFPVEPGVRLPWFHIMGWTEIKNYLLESTLLSLKWGALQGAVNKFYYLPGFDAEKLESAIDNIRHGRVGQPCSMSISGGRSLTDRLEVADISRIGLESKIHISTLDGICEFVGLYDENLRIAKTHRVALQKLDSEDLIVFEEGLSELNTLAYHSARICALQYLKQAYHAARALKDMLMLDEDHFSAEVMVEDHDIGVSEISTGYLLFNFDAPDEIHPPWYINPQSAQESASRLVNEIQKFRSLTVG
;
A
#
# COMPACT_ATOMS: atom_id res chain seq x y z
N MET A 1 10.98 -13.76 24.29
CA MET A 1 11.45 -12.33 24.24
C MET A 1 11.61 -11.99 22.76
N LYS A 2 10.84 -11.02 22.21
CA LYS A 2 10.85 -10.75 20.75
C LYS A 2 12.30 -10.70 20.22
N PRO A 3 12.69 -11.57 19.28
CA PRO A 3 14.05 -11.69 18.71
C PRO A 3 14.76 -10.38 18.40
N LEU A 4 14.01 -9.43 17.85
CA LEU A 4 14.55 -8.17 17.36
C LEU A 4 14.63 -7.07 18.42
N ARG A 5 14.07 -7.23 19.63
CA ARG A 5 14.01 -6.10 20.58
C ARG A 5 15.40 -5.53 20.91
N ARG A 6 16.43 -6.38 21.02
CA ARG A 6 17.81 -5.91 21.28
C ARG A 6 18.43 -5.19 20.09
N SER A 7 18.25 -5.72 18.88
CA SER A 7 18.77 -5.10 17.65
C SER A 7 18.03 -3.80 17.31
N ILE A 8 16.71 -3.76 17.47
CA ILE A 8 15.90 -2.54 17.32
C ILE A 8 16.32 -1.52 18.37
N GLN A 9 16.53 -1.93 19.62
CA GLN A 9 16.91 -1.02 20.70
C GLN A 9 18.26 -0.34 20.45
N SER A 10 19.23 -1.02 19.83
CA SER A 10 20.50 -0.35 19.45
C SER A 10 20.31 0.59 18.26
N SER A 11 19.51 0.21 17.26
CA SER A 11 19.23 1.05 16.09
C SER A 11 18.40 2.29 16.42
N LEU A 12 17.45 2.18 17.35
CA LEU A 12 16.59 3.29 17.78
C LEU A 12 17.34 4.37 18.55
N HIS A 13 18.49 4.06 19.15
CA HIS A 13 19.25 5.06 19.89
C HIS A 13 19.59 6.27 19.01
N ASN A 14 19.99 6.01 17.76
CA ASN A 14 20.37 7.00 16.75
C ASN A 14 19.23 7.33 15.77
N PHE A 15 18.01 6.86 16.02
CA PHE A 15 16.86 7.19 15.18
C PHE A 15 16.40 8.61 15.55
N GLU A 16 16.72 9.56 14.68
CA GLU A 16 16.34 10.97 14.79
C GLU A 16 14.91 11.21 14.30
N PRO A 17 14.25 12.30 14.75
CA PRO A 17 12.96 12.68 14.19
C PRO A 17 13.07 12.90 12.67
N PRO A 18 12.03 12.61 11.87
CA PRO A 18 11.96 13.00 10.47
C PRO A 18 12.29 14.48 10.23
N GLU A 19 12.81 14.79 9.04
CA GLU A 19 13.29 16.13 8.68
C GLU A 19 12.17 17.10 8.26
N SER A 20 11.00 16.57 7.86
CA SER A 20 9.86 17.35 7.40
C SER A 20 8.66 17.23 8.33
N ASP A 21 7.88 18.33 8.45
CA ASP A 21 6.65 18.36 9.25
C ASP A 21 5.69 17.23 8.85
N GLN A 22 5.54 17.00 7.54
CA GLN A 22 4.66 15.99 6.99
C GLN A 22 5.08 14.57 7.39
N GLU A 23 6.37 14.22 7.29
CA GLU A 23 6.85 12.91 7.70
C GLU A 23 6.76 12.71 9.22
N PHE A 24 6.96 13.78 10.00
CA PHE A 24 6.79 13.73 11.46
C PHE A 24 5.32 13.50 11.85
N GLU A 25 4.37 14.15 11.18
CA GLU A 25 2.94 13.88 11.33
C GLU A 25 2.60 12.44 10.94
N ASP A 26 3.16 11.94 9.85
CA ASP A 26 2.91 10.59 9.34
C ASP A 26 3.39 9.51 10.33
N ILE A 27 4.58 9.65 10.93
CA ILE A 27 5.04 8.68 11.94
C ILE A 27 4.23 8.77 13.22
N CYS A 28 3.88 9.98 13.65
CA CYS A 28 3.04 10.17 14.82
C CYS A 28 1.67 9.52 14.64
N ARG A 29 1.08 9.62 13.44
CA ARG A 29 -0.16 8.94 13.08
C ARG A 29 -0.04 7.42 13.20
N ASP A 30 0.99 6.85 12.58
CA ASP A 30 1.19 5.40 12.54
C ASP A 30 1.42 4.82 13.95
N LEU A 31 2.08 5.59 14.83
CA LEU A 31 2.33 5.19 16.22
C LEU A 31 1.17 5.51 17.17
N PHE A 32 0.18 6.30 16.76
CA PHE A 32 -0.81 6.85 17.68
C PHE A 32 -1.66 5.77 18.35
N GLU A 33 -2.00 4.69 17.65
CA GLU A 33 -2.75 3.58 18.26
C GLU A 33 -1.98 2.92 19.41
N LEU A 34 -0.67 2.74 19.24
CA LEU A 34 0.22 2.16 20.25
C LEU A 34 0.36 3.11 21.46
N ILE A 35 0.47 4.42 21.19
CA ILE A 35 0.48 5.46 22.22
C ILE A 35 -0.81 5.39 23.04
N LEU A 36 -1.98 5.42 22.39
CA LEU A 36 -3.28 5.35 23.06
C LEU A 36 -3.43 4.08 23.93
N LYS A 37 -3.01 2.93 23.40
CA LYS A 37 -3.03 1.66 24.13
C LYS A 37 -2.17 1.69 25.38
N SER A 38 -0.94 2.22 25.28
CA SER A 38 -0.02 2.31 26.44
C SER A 38 -0.48 3.28 27.52
N ARG A 39 -1.19 4.34 27.12
CA ARG A 39 -1.78 5.34 28.03
C ARG A 39 -3.15 4.91 28.56
N ALA A 40 -3.58 3.68 28.28
CA ALA A 40 -4.86 3.13 28.68
C ALA A 40 -6.06 4.03 28.31
N VAL A 41 -5.98 4.71 27.16
CA VAL A 41 -7.07 5.58 26.70
C VAL A 41 -8.26 4.72 26.27
N GLY A 42 -9.41 4.95 26.92
CA GLY A 42 -10.63 4.18 26.69
C GLY A 42 -11.25 4.39 25.31
N ILE A 43 -11.98 3.38 24.85
CA ILE A 43 -12.85 3.48 23.66
C ILE A 43 -14.19 4.08 24.09
N HIS A 44 -14.60 5.17 23.46
CA HIS A 44 -15.85 5.86 23.75
C HIS A 44 -16.97 5.53 22.75
N ASN A 45 -16.62 5.11 21.54
CA ASN A 45 -17.58 4.76 20.49
C ASN A 45 -17.52 3.25 20.18
N LYS A 46 -18.58 2.51 20.47
CA LYS A 46 -18.67 1.05 20.21
C LYS A 46 -19.01 0.70 18.76
N ILE A 47 -19.24 1.70 17.92
CA ILE A 47 -19.60 1.52 16.51
C ILE A 47 -18.29 1.46 15.70
N SER A 48 -17.83 0.23 15.48
CA SER A 48 -16.63 -0.22 14.75
C SER A 48 -15.26 -0.06 15.45
N PRO A 49 -14.46 -1.15 15.53
CA PRO A 49 -13.06 -1.07 15.93
C PRO A 49 -12.23 -0.47 14.78
N GLY A 50 -11.47 0.58 15.08
CA GLY A 50 -10.46 1.17 14.20
C GLY A 50 -11.00 2.16 13.16
N TYR A 51 -10.79 3.46 13.40
CA TYR A 51 -10.66 4.47 12.35
C TYR A 51 -9.86 5.65 12.94
N ILE A 52 -8.52 5.56 12.87
CA ILE A 52 -7.67 6.75 12.91
C ILE A 52 -7.88 7.46 11.58
N THR A 53 -8.34 8.70 11.62
CA THR A 53 -8.50 9.50 10.41
C THR A 53 -7.59 10.69 10.47
N TYR A 54 -6.92 10.93 9.35
CA TYR A 54 -6.29 12.20 9.07
C TYR A 54 -7.35 13.30 9.01
N LYS A 55 -7.03 14.44 9.62
CA LYS A 55 -7.74 15.68 9.32
C LYS A 55 -6.76 16.80 9.00
N GLY A 56 -5.70 16.52 8.26
CA GLY A 56 -5.01 17.57 7.54
C GLY A 56 -5.69 17.80 6.19
N ALA A 57 -6.40 18.90 6.08
CA ALA A 57 -6.35 19.64 4.83
C ALA A 57 -5.39 20.79 5.13
N SER A 58 -4.41 21.01 4.26
CA SER A 58 -3.65 22.26 4.23
C SER A 58 -4.61 23.45 4.35
N GLY A 59 -4.51 24.23 5.43
CA GLY A 59 -5.26 25.47 5.66
C GLY A 59 -5.84 25.68 7.07
N ASP A 60 -6.27 26.92 7.34
CA ASP A 60 -6.75 27.50 8.62
C ASP A 60 -7.94 26.81 9.33
N LYS A 61 -8.40 25.64 8.86
CA LYS A 61 -9.52 24.89 9.45
C LYS A 61 -9.06 23.80 10.43
N GLN A 62 -7.77 23.69 10.67
CA GLN A 62 -7.22 22.77 11.65
C GLN A 62 -7.45 23.37 13.04
N PHE A 63 -8.39 22.81 13.79
CA PHE A 63 -8.73 23.25 15.14
C PHE A 63 -7.65 22.83 16.15
N GLY A 64 -6.38 22.98 15.79
CA GLY A 64 -5.20 22.60 16.59
C GLY A 64 -5.01 21.10 16.74
N PHE A 65 -5.26 20.25 15.74
CA PHE A 65 -4.82 18.85 15.80
C PHE A 65 -4.63 18.26 14.40
N ASP A 66 -3.64 17.37 14.26
CA ASP A 66 -3.24 16.73 12.99
C ASP A 66 -3.76 15.28 12.91
N VAL A 67 -3.81 14.60 14.06
CA VAL A 67 -4.27 13.20 14.18
C VAL A 67 -5.56 13.14 14.99
N ARG A 68 -6.52 12.32 14.55
CA ARG A 68 -7.75 12.04 15.31
C ARG A 68 -8.10 10.56 15.28
N CYS A 69 -8.26 9.98 16.47
CA CYS A 69 -8.83 8.64 16.61
C CYS A 69 -10.34 8.75 16.87
N LYS A 70 -11.17 8.23 15.95
CA LYS A 70 -12.64 8.36 16.05
C LYS A 70 -13.25 7.52 17.17
N THR A 71 -12.61 6.42 17.55
CA THR A 71 -13.13 5.46 18.53
C THR A 71 -12.85 5.91 19.96
N SER A 72 -11.63 6.39 20.23
CA SER A 72 -11.26 6.96 21.53
C SER A 72 -11.62 8.43 21.65
N LEU A 73 -11.92 9.13 20.55
CA LEU A 73 -12.10 10.59 20.51
C LEU A 73 -10.86 11.37 20.96
N ALA A 74 -9.70 10.71 21.02
CA ALA A 74 -8.42 11.35 21.28
C ALA A 74 -7.90 12.04 20.01
N VAL A 75 -7.23 13.17 20.20
CA VAL A 75 -6.58 13.92 19.13
C VAL A 75 -5.13 14.19 19.48
N ALA A 76 -4.28 14.41 18.48
CA ALA A 76 -2.89 14.79 18.67
C ALA A 76 -2.49 15.96 17.76
N GLN A 77 -1.70 16.87 18.30
CA GLN A 77 -0.94 17.86 17.56
C GLN A 77 0.53 17.43 17.52
N CYS A 78 1.07 17.32 16.33
CA CYS A 78 2.45 16.99 16.06
C CYS A 78 3.21 18.31 15.80
N LYS A 79 4.39 18.46 16.41
CA LYS A 79 5.25 19.64 16.22
C LYS A 79 6.69 19.21 15.99
N LEU A 80 7.18 19.42 14.77
CA LEU A 80 8.59 19.33 14.45
C LEU A 80 9.23 20.70 14.70
N VAL A 81 9.78 20.89 15.88
CA VAL A 81 10.38 22.16 16.32
C VAL A 81 11.68 21.95 17.08
N LYS A 82 12.56 22.96 17.01
CA LYS A 82 13.79 23.00 17.83
C LYS A 82 13.48 23.41 19.26
N ASP A 83 12.61 24.41 19.43
CA ASP A 83 12.19 24.92 20.72
C ASP A 83 10.67 25.06 20.75
N LEU A 84 10.10 24.71 21.89
CA LEU A 84 8.69 24.88 22.21
C LEU A 84 8.57 25.50 23.60
N TYR A 85 7.63 26.43 23.75
CA TYR A 85 7.35 27.16 24.97
C TYR A 85 5.88 27.00 25.37
N PRO A 86 5.52 27.20 26.66
CA PRO A 86 4.14 27.10 27.11
C PRO A 86 3.16 28.00 26.34
N GLY A 87 3.61 29.18 25.89
CA GLY A 87 2.80 30.08 25.06
C GLY A 87 2.37 29.47 23.72
N ASP A 88 3.23 28.63 23.12
CA ASP A 88 2.88 27.92 21.88
C ASP A 88 1.77 26.88 22.15
N LEU A 89 1.77 26.24 23.32
CA LEU A 89 0.71 25.30 23.73
C LEU A 89 -0.62 26.03 23.97
N ASP A 90 -0.57 27.24 24.56
CA ASP A 90 -1.76 28.08 24.74
C ASP A 90 -2.35 28.51 23.39
N ASP A 91 -1.52 28.83 22.38
CA ASP A 91 -1.98 29.15 21.03
C ASP A 91 -2.71 27.98 20.37
N GLU A 92 -2.19 26.76 20.51
CA GLU A 92 -2.88 25.56 20.02
C GLU A 92 -4.18 25.28 20.80
N LEU A 93 -4.18 25.53 22.11
CA LEU A 93 -5.37 25.40 22.94
C LEU A 93 -6.49 26.38 22.51
N ILE A 94 -6.14 27.60 22.11
CA ILE A 94 -7.11 28.57 21.57
C ILE A 94 -7.78 28.03 20.30
N LYS A 95 -7.03 27.35 19.43
CA LYS A 95 -7.59 26.69 18.24
C LYS A 95 -8.49 25.51 18.61
N LEU A 96 -8.05 24.67 19.56
CA LEU A 96 -8.81 23.52 20.04
C LEU A 96 -10.16 23.91 20.64
N LYS A 97 -10.23 25.00 21.43
CA LYS A 97 -11.48 25.51 22.01
C LYS A 97 -12.53 25.90 20.97
N LYS A 98 -12.13 26.19 19.72
CA LYS A 98 -13.06 26.48 18.61
C LYS A 98 -13.66 25.21 17.99
N TYR A 99 -13.10 24.03 18.30
CA TYR A 99 -13.60 22.76 17.80
C TYR A 99 -14.98 22.42 18.39
N LYS A 100 -15.94 22.11 17.52
CA LYS A 100 -17.33 21.76 17.89
C LYS A 100 -17.57 20.26 18.04
N GLY A 101 -16.52 19.45 18.04
CA GLY A 101 -16.61 18.03 18.31
C GLY A 101 -16.13 17.70 19.73
N VAL A 102 -16.53 16.53 20.23
CA VAL A 102 -16.09 16.03 21.53
C VAL A 102 -14.65 15.49 21.45
N VAL A 103 -13.87 15.76 22.50
CA VAL A 103 -12.47 15.31 22.64
C VAL A 103 -12.28 14.74 24.03
N SER A 104 -11.66 13.57 24.11
CA SER A 104 -11.36 12.89 25.39
C SER A 104 -9.95 13.24 25.86
N HIS A 105 -8.96 13.03 24.99
CA HIS A 105 -7.55 13.26 25.27
C HIS A 105 -6.93 14.10 24.16
N TYR A 106 -5.98 14.95 24.52
CA TYR A 106 -5.22 15.76 23.58
C TYR A 106 -3.72 15.60 23.81
N PHE A 107 -3.02 15.12 22.79
CA PHE A 107 -1.61 14.78 22.84
C PHE A 107 -0.78 15.82 22.09
N PHE A 108 0.22 16.39 22.74
CA PHE A 108 1.31 17.10 22.08
C PHE A 108 2.45 16.12 21.82
N LEU A 109 2.68 15.80 20.55
CA LEU A 109 3.77 14.94 20.10
C LEU A 109 4.86 15.83 19.51
N ILE A 110 6.04 15.87 20.14
CA ILE A 110 7.07 16.86 19.80
C ILE A 110 8.38 16.18 19.39
N SER A 111 9.10 16.79 18.45
CA SER A 111 10.38 16.27 17.96
C SER A 111 11.55 16.44 18.94
N ASN A 112 11.39 17.25 19.99
CA ASN A 112 12.38 17.36 21.06
C ASN A 112 12.51 16.02 21.79
N ASP A 113 13.74 15.51 21.96
CA ASP A 113 13.99 14.24 22.65
C ASP A 113 13.32 14.13 24.02
N ARG A 114 13.46 15.18 24.83
CA ARG A 114 12.87 15.27 26.17
C ARG A 114 11.91 16.44 26.25
N VAL A 115 10.82 16.23 26.98
CA VAL A 115 9.89 17.30 27.36
C VAL A 115 10.57 18.20 28.38
N LYS A 116 10.57 19.53 28.12
CA LYS A 116 11.06 20.53 29.09
C LYS A 116 10.13 20.56 30.30
N ALA A 117 10.70 20.71 31.51
CA ALA A 117 9.92 20.75 32.75
C ALA A 117 8.78 21.79 32.71
N SER A 118 9.05 22.98 32.17
CA SER A 118 8.04 24.04 32.00
C SER A 118 6.83 23.65 31.14
N LEU A 119 7.00 22.74 30.17
CA LEU A 119 5.90 22.24 29.35
C LEU A 119 5.11 21.15 30.09
N GLN A 120 5.80 20.33 30.89
CA GLN A 120 5.14 19.34 31.75
C GLN A 120 4.32 20.01 32.85
N ASP A 121 4.88 21.03 33.52
CA ASP A 121 4.17 21.83 34.52
C ASP A 121 2.89 22.44 33.93
N TRP A 122 2.96 22.97 32.70
CA TRP A 122 1.79 23.48 31.98
C TRP A 122 0.72 22.39 31.75
N VAL A 123 1.13 21.18 31.36
CA VAL A 123 0.20 20.05 31.16
C VAL A 123 -0.46 19.65 32.48
N ASP A 124 0.31 19.59 33.56
CA ASP A 124 -0.16 19.21 34.89
C ASP A 124 -1.16 20.23 35.43
N ASP A 125 -0.89 21.53 35.26
CA ASP A 125 -1.79 22.61 35.62
C ASP A 125 -3.14 22.52 34.86
N ARG A 126 -3.11 22.30 33.54
CA ARG A 126 -4.34 22.14 32.73
C ARG A 126 -5.11 20.86 33.06
N ASN A 127 -4.42 19.79 33.42
CA ASN A 127 -5.05 18.55 33.86
C ASN A 127 -5.72 18.72 35.23
N LYS A 128 -5.11 19.46 36.14
CA LYS A 128 -5.72 19.81 37.43
C LYS A 128 -6.99 20.63 37.26
N GLU A 129 -6.98 21.65 36.38
CA GLU A 129 -8.19 22.40 36.02
C GLU A 129 -9.30 21.48 35.48
N THR A 130 -8.91 20.49 34.65
CA THR A 130 -9.83 19.52 34.08
C THR A 130 -10.44 18.63 35.16
N GLU A 131 -9.64 18.14 36.11
CA GLU A 131 -10.07 17.32 37.24
C GLU A 131 -11.06 18.06 38.15
N GLU A 132 -10.79 19.32 38.48
CA GLU A 132 -11.68 20.16 39.27
C GLU A 132 -13.05 20.37 38.58
N GLN A 133 -13.05 20.45 37.25
CA GLN A 133 -14.29 20.52 36.46
C GLN A 133 -15.01 19.17 36.37
N VAL A 134 -14.29 18.03 36.37
CA VAL A 134 -14.88 16.68 36.48
C VAL A 134 -15.65 16.48 37.78
N GLY A 135 -15.15 17.04 38.89
CA GLY A 135 -15.87 17.03 40.15
C GLY A 135 -17.25 17.73 40.09
N LYS A 136 -17.43 18.66 39.15
CA LYS A 136 -18.65 19.49 38.98
C LYS A 136 -19.58 18.97 37.87
N ASP A 137 -19.02 18.52 36.75
CA ASP A 137 -19.76 17.95 35.62
C ASP A 137 -19.17 16.60 35.20
N LYS A 138 -19.97 15.53 35.36
CA LYS A 138 -19.56 14.15 35.06
C LYS A 138 -19.59 13.83 33.56
N ARG A 139 -20.12 14.70 32.69
CA ARG A 139 -20.23 14.43 31.25
C ARG A 139 -18.86 14.47 30.59
N PHE A 140 -18.27 13.31 30.30
CA PHE A 140 -16.97 13.17 29.63
C PHE A 140 -17.05 12.08 28.55
N PRO A 141 -16.46 12.26 27.35
CA PRO A 141 -15.83 13.47 26.80
C PRO A 141 -16.84 14.51 26.32
N VAL A 142 -16.41 15.77 26.18
CA VAL A 142 -17.24 16.91 25.75
C VAL A 142 -16.48 17.82 24.79
N GLU A 143 -17.14 18.85 24.24
CA GLU A 143 -16.49 19.86 23.40
C GLU A 143 -15.42 20.64 24.19
N PRO A 144 -14.21 20.88 23.62
CA PRO A 144 -13.13 21.61 24.29
C PRO A 144 -13.50 23.04 24.73
N GLY A 145 -14.44 23.68 24.05
CA GLY A 145 -14.96 25.00 24.45
C GLY A 145 -15.84 24.98 25.70
N VAL A 146 -16.36 23.82 26.10
CA VAL A 146 -17.16 23.62 27.32
C VAL A 146 -16.26 23.17 28.47
N ARG A 147 -15.41 22.18 28.22
CA ARG A 147 -14.41 21.70 29.17
C ARG A 147 -13.23 21.09 28.42
N LEU A 148 -12.04 21.29 28.97
CA LEU A 148 -10.81 20.80 28.39
C LEU A 148 -10.71 19.26 28.43
N PRO A 149 -10.06 18.64 27.43
CA PRO A 149 -9.69 17.23 27.47
C PRO A 149 -8.52 16.97 28.42
N TRP A 150 -8.19 15.70 28.67
CA TRP A 150 -6.92 15.37 29.34
C TRP A 150 -5.74 15.61 28.41
N PHE A 151 -4.78 16.42 28.86
CA PHE A 151 -3.57 16.75 28.12
C PHE A 151 -2.45 15.76 28.39
N HIS A 152 -1.68 15.49 27.34
CA HIS A 152 -0.48 14.66 27.37
C HIS A 152 0.59 15.37 26.54
N ILE A 153 1.85 15.30 26.94
CA ILE A 153 2.97 15.77 26.13
C ILE A 153 4.04 14.68 26.09
N MET A 154 4.57 14.41 24.90
CA MET A 154 5.51 13.32 24.68
C MET A 154 6.64 13.78 23.77
N GLY A 155 7.88 13.59 24.22
CA GLY A 155 9.08 13.87 23.46
C GLY A 155 9.47 12.72 22.53
N TRP A 156 10.35 13.00 21.57
CA TRP A 156 10.77 12.06 20.55
C TRP A 156 11.37 10.77 21.10
N THR A 157 12.13 10.84 22.20
CA THR A 157 12.69 9.64 22.84
C THR A 157 11.59 8.69 23.31
N GLU A 158 10.45 9.21 23.76
CA GLU A 158 9.30 8.39 24.13
C GLU A 158 8.53 7.90 22.90
N ILE A 159 8.27 8.79 21.93
CA ILE A 159 7.53 8.47 20.69
C ILE A 159 8.22 7.35 19.92
N LYS A 160 9.54 7.44 19.69
CA LYS A 160 10.27 6.45 18.89
C LYS A 160 10.33 5.06 19.53
N ASN A 161 10.17 4.97 20.86
CA ASN A 161 10.15 3.68 21.55
C ASN A 161 8.93 2.83 21.16
N TYR A 162 7.84 3.44 20.68
CA TYR A 162 6.68 2.67 20.21
C TYR A 162 6.98 1.86 18.93
N LEU A 163 8.04 2.19 18.20
CA LEU A 163 8.51 1.35 17.10
C LEU A 163 8.94 -0.05 17.59
N LEU A 164 9.42 -0.18 18.84
CA LEU A 164 9.76 -1.49 19.45
C LEU A 164 8.55 -2.42 19.60
N GLU A 165 7.33 -1.86 19.59
CA GLU A 165 6.11 -2.64 19.78
C GLU A 165 5.64 -3.29 18.48
N SER A 166 6.05 -2.77 17.31
CA SER A 166 5.65 -3.27 15.99
C SER A 166 6.84 -3.43 15.02
N THR A 167 7.12 -4.68 14.64
CA THR A 167 8.13 -5.00 13.62
C THR A 167 7.81 -4.31 12.30
N LEU A 168 6.54 -4.30 11.88
CA LEU A 168 6.13 -3.69 10.61
C LEU A 168 6.34 -2.17 10.60
N LEU A 169 5.98 -1.48 11.67
CA LEU A 169 6.23 -0.03 11.77
C LEU A 169 7.73 0.26 11.83
N SER A 170 8.50 -0.56 12.55
CA SER A 170 9.96 -0.46 12.55
C SER A 170 10.59 -0.66 11.15
N LEU A 171 10.02 -1.53 10.31
CA LEU A 171 10.46 -1.72 8.92
C LEU A 171 10.07 -0.51 8.05
N LYS A 172 8.80 -0.08 8.13
CA LYS A 172 8.26 1.08 7.39
C LYS A 172 9.09 2.33 7.64
N TRP A 173 9.42 2.61 8.89
CA TRP A 173 10.16 3.81 9.29
C TRP A 173 11.67 3.61 9.29
N GLY A 174 12.19 2.48 8.81
CA GLY A 174 13.63 2.24 8.68
C GLY A 174 14.38 2.04 10.01
N ALA A 175 13.70 2.01 11.15
CA ALA A 175 14.30 1.76 12.47
C ALA A 175 15.01 0.39 12.57
N LEU A 176 14.70 -0.53 11.65
CA LEU A 176 15.31 -1.85 11.56
C LEU A 176 16.46 -1.98 10.54
N GLN A 177 16.83 -0.92 9.83
CA GLN A 177 17.71 -0.98 8.66
C GLN A 177 19.04 -1.73 8.92
N GLY A 178 19.66 -1.54 10.09
CA GLY A 178 20.89 -2.24 10.46
C GLY A 178 20.72 -3.75 10.67
N ALA A 179 19.54 -4.21 11.10
CA ALA A 179 19.25 -5.62 11.37
C ALA A 179 18.74 -6.37 10.13
N VAL A 180 18.21 -5.66 9.14
CA VAL A 180 17.60 -6.22 7.92
C VAL A 180 18.37 -5.88 6.65
N ASN A 181 19.66 -5.53 6.77
CA ASN A 181 20.51 -5.14 5.64
C ASN A 181 20.58 -6.18 4.50
N LYS A 182 20.37 -7.48 4.80
CA LYS A 182 20.28 -8.56 3.80
C LYS A 182 18.95 -8.61 3.03
N PHE A 183 17.94 -7.87 3.49
CA PHE A 183 16.61 -7.79 2.91
C PHE A 183 16.40 -6.42 2.24
N TYR A 184 16.96 -6.26 1.04
CA TYR A 184 17.08 -4.98 0.34
C TYR A 184 15.76 -4.24 0.07
N TYR A 185 14.64 -4.95 0.01
CA TYR A 185 13.35 -4.36 -0.35
C TYR A 185 12.48 -4.02 0.86
N LEU A 186 12.88 -4.43 2.08
CA LEU A 186 12.12 -4.16 3.30
C LEU A 186 12.17 -2.71 3.83
N PRO A 187 13.28 -1.96 3.71
CA PRO A 187 13.30 -0.57 4.17
C PRO A 187 12.20 0.26 3.49
N GLY A 188 11.35 0.92 4.27
CA GLY A 188 10.24 1.71 3.72
C GLY A 188 9.01 0.89 3.32
N PHE A 189 8.99 -0.42 3.59
CA PHE A 189 7.87 -1.29 3.25
C PHE A 189 6.63 -0.97 4.11
N ASP A 190 5.56 -0.53 3.45
CA ASP A 190 4.27 -0.26 4.08
C ASP A 190 3.33 -1.46 3.93
N ALA A 191 3.29 -2.28 4.99
CA ALA A 191 2.48 -3.49 5.03
C ALA A 191 0.97 -3.19 5.00
N GLU A 192 0.52 -2.09 5.62
CA GLU A 192 -0.91 -1.73 5.67
C GLU A 192 -1.42 -1.36 4.27
N LYS A 193 -0.61 -0.62 3.50
CA LYS A 193 -0.94 -0.29 2.11
C LYS A 193 -1.05 -1.55 1.25
N LEU A 194 -0.12 -2.49 1.42
CA LEU A 194 -0.18 -3.76 0.71
C LEU A 194 -1.41 -4.60 1.14
N GLU A 195 -1.70 -4.66 2.43
CA GLU A 195 -2.86 -5.38 2.98
C GLU A 195 -4.16 -4.84 2.40
N SER A 196 -4.32 -3.51 2.34
CA SER A 196 -5.46 -2.86 1.71
C SER A 196 -5.61 -3.22 0.22
N ALA A 197 -4.50 -3.25 -0.52
CA ALA A 197 -4.52 -3.69 -1.92
C ALA A 197 -4.93 -5.17 -2.06
N ILE A 198 -4.42 -6.05 -1.19
CA ILE A 198 -4.77 -7.47 -1.17
C ILE A 198 -6.25 -7.67 -0.83
N ASP A 199 -6.79 -6.91 0.13
CA ASP A 199 -8.21 -6.96 0.47
C ASP A 199 -9.08 -6.54 -0.71
N ASN A 200 -8.69 -5.47 -1.42
CA ASN A 200 -9.38 -5.03 -2.62
C ASN A 200 -9.39 -6.11 -3.71
N ILE A 201 -8.25 -6.77 -3.95
CA ILE A 201 -8.15 -7.89 -4.91
C ILE A 201 -9.11 -9.02 -4.51
N ARG A 202 -9.11 -9.42 -3.24
CA ARG A 202 -9.94 -10.52 -2.72
C ARG A 202 -11.43 -10.23 -2.86
N HIS A 203 -11.85 -9.00 -2.57
CA HIS A 203 -13.25 -8.59 -2.60
C HIS A 203 -13.69 -8.01 -3.96
N GLY A 204 -12.80 -7.98 -4.96
CA GLY A 204 -13.09 -7.41 -6.27
C GLY A 204 -13.41 -5.90 -6.23
N ARG A 205 -12.83 -5.19 -5.27
CA ARG A 205 -12.94 -3.73 -5.12
C ARG A 205 -11.80 -3.04 -5.83
N VAL A 206 -11.99 -1.76 -6.15
CA VAL A 206 -10.98 -0.91 -6.76
C VAL A 206 -10.75 0.27 -5.83
N GLY A 207 -9.53 0.39 -5.32
CA GLY A 207 -9.09 1.53 -4.52
C GLY A 207 -8.77 2.77 -5.36
N GLN A 208 -8.34 3.84 -4.71
CA GLN A 208 -7.79 4.99 -5.42
C GLN A 208 -6.40 4.67 -6.00
N PRO A 209 -6.13 5.04 -7.27
CA PRO A 209 -4.82 4.88 -7.86
C PRO A 209 -3.76 5.66 -7.08
N CYS A 210 -2.58 5.06 -6.94
CA CYS A 210 -1.40 5.76 -6.43
C CYS A 210 -0.20 5.53 -7.36
N SER A 211 0.86 6.32 -7.18
CA SER A 211 2.08 6.22 -7.99
C SER A 211 2.62 4.77 -8.08
N MET A 212 2.61 4.05 -6.96
CA MET A 212 3.03 2.66 -6.84
C MET A 212 2.19 1.71 -7.71
N SER A 213 0.86 1.80 -7.65
CA SER A 213 -0.02 0.94 -8.47
C SER A 213 0.06 1.28 -9.96
N ILE A 214 0.25 2.56 -10.30
CA ILE A 214 0.44 2.99 -11.69
C ILE A 214 1.76 2.43 -12.24
N SER A 215 2.86 2.59 -11.51
CA SER A 215 4.17 2.05 -11.88
C SER A 215 4.12 0.52 -12.03
N GLY A 216 3.51 -0.18 -11.07
CA GLY A 216 3.35 -1.62 -11.14
C GLY A 216 2.53 -2.09 -12.34
N GLY A 217 1.41 -1.41 -12.64
CA GLY A 217 0.59 -1.80 -13.78
C GLY A 217 1.22 -1.46 -15.13
N ARG A 218 2.04 -0.40 -15.22
CA ARG A 218 2.91 -0.18 -16.39
C ARG A 218 3.89 -1.33 -16.56
N SER A 219 4.58 -1.74 -15.50
CA SER A 219 5.49 -2.90 -15.55
C SER A 219 4.76 -4.19 -15.95
N LEU A 220 3.50 -4.39 -15.58
CA LEU A 220 2.73 -5.58 -15.97
C LEU A 220 2.26 -5.55 -17.42
N THR A 221 2.06 -4.36 -18.00
CA THR A 221 1.44 -4.17 -19.32
C THR A 221 2.40 -3.64 -20.38
N ASP A 222 3.71 -3.61 -20.08
CA ASP A 222 4.74 -2.99 -20.92
C ASP A 222 4.88 -3.67 -22.28
N ARG A 223 4.76 -5.01 -22.30
CA ARG A 223 4.86 -5.84 -23.50
C ARG A 223 3.56 -5.94 -24.31
N LEU A 224 2.48 -5.32 -23.84
CA LEU A 224 1.18 -5.36 -24.51
C LEU A 224 1.09 -4.24 -25.55
N GLU A 225 1.29 -4.62 -26.81
CA GLU A 225 1.14 -3.75 -27.97
C GLU A 225 -0.32 -3.66 -28.40
N VAL A 226 -0.99 -2.58 -27.95
CA VAL A 226 -2.43 -2.37 -28.16
C VAL A 226 -2.82 -2.39 -29.63
N ALA A 227 -1.97 -1.85 -30.53
CA ALA A 227 -2.24 -1.81 -31.95
C ALA A 227 -2.27 -3.23 -32.55
N ASP A 228 -1.31 -4.08 -32.19
CA ASP A 228 -1.22 -5.45 -32.71
C ASP A 228 -2.31 -6.34 -32.13
N ILE A 229 -2.58 -6.21 -30.83
CA ILE A 229 -3.67 -6.94 -30.16
C ILE A 229 -5.01 -6.61 -30.83
N SER A 230 -5.25 -5.36 -31.23
CA SER A 230 -6.52 -4.96 -31.85
C SER A 230 -6.79 -5.62 -33.22
N ARG A 231 -5.77 -6.21 -33.86
CA ARG A 231 -5.90 -6.91 -35.14
C ARG A 231 -6.20 -8.40 -35.00
N ILE A 232 -6.11 -8.95 -33.79
CA ILE A 232 -6.36 -10.37 -33.53
C ILE A 232 -7.80 -10.74 -33.93
N GLY A 233 -7.94 -11.75 -34.78
CA GLY A 233 -9.22 -12.21 -35.32
C GLY A 233 -9.74 -11.39 -36.51
N LEU A 234 -9.04 -10.32 -36.92
CA LEU A 234 -9.28 -9.60 -38.19
C LEU A 234 -8.37 -10.10 -39.30
N GLU A 235 -7.15 -10.49 -38.95
CA GLU A 235 -6.12 -10.96 -39.87
C GLU A 235 -5.70 -12.37 -39.44
N SER A 236 -5.45 -13.25 -40.41
CA SER A 236 -4.92 -14.60 -40.16
C SER A 236 -3.46 -14.57 -39.68
N LYS A 237 -2.76 -13.45 -39.83
CA LYS A 237 -1.34 -13.32 -39.52
C LYS A 237 -1.13 -12.53 -38.23
N ILE A 238 -0.48 -13.13 -37.24
CA ILE A 238 -0.19 -12.50 -35.94
C ILE A 238 1.31 -12.61 -35.65
N HIS A 239 1.92 -11.50 -35.22
CA HIS A 239 3.35 -11.51 -34.87
C HIS A 239 3.57 -12.26 -33.56
N ILE A 240 4.64 -13.07 -33.49
CA ILE A 240 4.93 -13.91 -32.32
C ILE A 240 5.09 -13.08 -31.03
N SER A 241 5.70 -11.89 -31.13
CA SER A 241 5.88 -11.01 -29.96
C SER A 241 4.56 -10.52 -29.36
N THR A 242 3.48 -10.43 -30.14
CA THR A 242 2.16 -10.06 -29.64
C THR A 242 1.61 -11.15 -28.72
N LEU A 243 1.79 -12.41 -29.12
CA LEU A 243 1.39 -13.57 -28.32
C LEU A 243 2.28 -13.76 -27.09
N ASP A 244 3.60 -13.57 -27.24
CA ASP A 244 4.54 -13.58 -26.13
C ASP A 244 4.18 -12.51 -25.10
N GLY A 245 3.83 -11.29 -25.54
CA GLY A 245 3.38 -10.22 -24.65
C GLY A 245 2.10 -10.57 -23.87
N ILE A 246 1.13 -11.22 -24.52
CA ILE A 246 -0.09 -11.71 -23.86
C ILE A 246 0.26 -12.80 -22.83
N CYS A 247 1.10 -13.76 -23.20
CA CYS A 247 1.55 -14.83 -22.31
C CYS A 247 2.33 -14.31 -21.10
N GLU A 248 3.26 -13.39 -21.32
CA GLU A 248 4.05 -12.75 -20.28
C GLU A 248 3.15 -11.97 -19.32
N PHE A 249 2.18 -11.19 -19.82
CA PHE A 249 1.23 -10.49 -18.97
C PHE A 249 0.41 -11.44 -18.09
N VAL A 250 -0.14 -12.52 -18.67
CA VAL A 250 -0.90 -13.54 -17.91
C VAL A 250 -0.01 -14.19 -16.85
N GLY A 251 1.21 -14.57 -17.22
CA GLY A 251 2.19 -15.18 -16.31
C GLY A 251 2.59 -14.26 -15.15
N LEU A 252 2.91 -13.00 -15.45
CA LEU A 252 3.23 -12.00 -14.44
C LEU A 252 2.04 -11.73 -13.52
N TYR A 253 0.82 -11.64 -14.05
CA TYR A 253 -0.37 -11.45 -13.22
C TYR A 253 -0.57 -12.62 -12.25
N ASP A 254 -0.50 -13.86 -12.74
CA ASP A 254 -0.65 -15.06 -11.93
C ASP A 254 0.44 -15.20 -10.87
N GLU A 255 1.69 -14.92 -11.22
CA GLU A 255 2.82 -14.93 -10.30
C GLU A 255 2.61 -13.93 -9.16
N ASN A 256 2.31 -12.67 -9.48
CA ASN A 256 2.11 -11.62 -8.47
C ASN A 256 0.87 -11.89 -7.62
N LEU A 257 -0.18 -12.48 -8.17
CA LEU A 257 -1.35 -12.92 -7.40
C LEU A 257 -1.00 -14.07 -6.45
N ARG A 258 -0.16 -15.02 -6.87
CA ARG A 258 0.33 -16.11 -6.01
C ARG A 258 1.18 -15.56 -4.87
N ILE A 259 2.07 -14.61 -5.15
CA ILE A 259 2.90 -13.94 -4.13
C ILE A 259 2.00 -13.16 -3.16
N ALA A 260 1.02 -12.40 -3.65
CA ALA A 260 0.08 -11.67 -2.79
C ALA A 260 -0.65 -12.59 -1.79
N LYS A 261 -0.91 -13.86 -2.14
CA LYS A 261 -1.55 -14.83 -1.24
C LYS A 261 -0.65 -15.27 -0.08
N THR A 262 0.67 -15.08 -0.14
CA THR A 262 1.59 -15.44 0.96
C THR A 262 1.60 -14.39 2.08
N HIS A 263 1.05 -13.19 1.85
CA HIS A 263 1.04 -12.08 2.82
C HIS A 263 0.66 -12.50 4.24
N ARG A 264 -0.47 -13.20 4.42
CA ARG A 264 -0.93 -13.59 5.76
C ARG A 264 0.06 -14.54 6.44
N VAL A 265 0.66 -15.45 5.68
CA VAL A 265 1.63 -16.43 6.20
C VAL A 265 2.91 -15.70 6.61
N ALA A 266 3.41 -14.78 5.78
CA ALA A 266 4.57 -13.96 6.08
C ALA A 266 4.37 -13.18 7.39
N LEU A 267 3.21 -12.53 7.56
CA LEU A 267 2.90 -11.80 8.80
C LEU A 267 2.85 -12.71 10.04
N GLN A 268 2.22 -13.88 9.93
CA GLN A 268 2.16 -14.85 11.04
C GLN A 268 3.55 -15.33 11.48
N LYS A 269 4.49 -15.48 10.53
CA LYS A 269 5.87 -15.85 10.83
C LYS A 269 6.62 -14.78 11.62
N LEU A 270 6.30 -13.50 11.44
CA LEU A 270 6.92 -12.40 12.20
C LEU A 270 6.54 -12.37 13.67
N ASP A 271 5.43 -13.02 14.05
CA ASP A 271 5.01 -13.16 15.44
C ASP A 271 5.70 -14.34 16.15
N SER A 272 6.46 -15.16 15.41
CA SER A 272 7.16 -16.32 15.98
C SER A 272 8.30 -15.93 16.91
N GLU A 273 8.45 -16.67 18.02
CA GLU A 273 9.65 -16.59 18.87
C GLU A 273 10.83 -17.39 18.31
N ASP A 274 10.57 -18.33 17.38
CA ASP A 274 11.62 -19.07 16.68
C ASP A 274 12.31 -18.16 15.65
N LEU A 275 13.62 -17.96 15.82
CA LEU A 275 14.45 -17.11 14.98
C LEU A 275 14.46 -17.54 13.51
N ILE A 276 14.40 -18.85 13.24
CA ILE A 276 14.42 -19.38 11.88
C ILE A 276 13.11 -19.03 11.19
N VAL A 277 11.98 -19.31 11.85
CA VAL A 277 10.64 -18.98 11.33
C VAL A 277 10.48 -17.47 11.16
N PHE A 278 10.99 -16.68 12.11
CA PHE A 278 10.97 -15.23 12.03
C PHE A 278 11.77 -14.71 10.81
N GLU A 279 12.96 -15.26 10.56
CA GLU A 279 13.79 -14.90 9.42
C GLU A 279 13.14 -15.30 8.08
N GLU A 280 12.48 -16.46 8.03
CA GLU A 280 11.65 -16.85 6.87
C GLU A 280 10.54 -15.83 6.62
N GLY A 281 9.88 -15.34 7.68
CA GLY A 281 8.88 -14.28 7.59
C GLY A 281 9.43 -12.99 6.98
N LEU A 282 10.64 -12.58 7.38
CA LEU A 282 11.33 -11.44 6.77
C LEU A 282 11.69 -11.68 5.30
N SER A 283 12.12 -12.90 4.95
CA SER A 283 12.41 -13.27 3.56
C SER A 283 11.17 -13.20 2.67
N GLU A 284 10.04 -13.74 3.14
CA GLU A 284 8.77 -13.67 2.43
C GLU A 284 8.25 -12.23 2.31
N LEU A 285 8.39 -11.43 3.37
CA LEU A 285 8.07 -10.00 3.30
C LEU A 285 8.96 -9.26 2.30
N ASN A 286 10.24 -9.61 2.20
CA ASN A 286 11.16 -8.98 1.25
C ASN A 286 10.73 -9.28 -0.20
N THR A 287 10.26 -10.51 -0.47
CA THR A 287 9.62 -10.85 -1.74
C THR A 287 8.34 -10.04 -1.97
N LEU A 288 7.46 -9.94 -0.97
CA LEU A 288 6.24 -9.12 -1.08
C LEU A 288 6.56 -7.65 -1.35
N ALA A 289 7.60 -7.12 -0.71
CA ALA A 289 8.04 -5.74 -0.89
C ALA A 289 8.56 -5.49 -2.32
N TYR A 290 9.37 -6.42 -2.86
CA TYR A 290 9.83 -6.37 -4.25
C TYR A 290 8.67 -6.37 -5.25
N HIS A 291 7.62 -7.14 -4.98
CA HIS A 291 6.44 -7.25 -5.84
C HIS A 291 5.31 -6.25 -5.53
N SER A 292 5.47 -5.42 -4.50
CA SER A 292 4.40 -4.58 -3.93
C SER A 292 3.70 -3.70 -4.97
N ALA A 293 4.47 -3.07 -5.86
CA ALA A 293 3.94 -2.23 -6.91
C ALA A 293 3.00 -2.99 -7.86
N ARG A 294 3.44 -4.16 -8.33
CA ARG A 294 2.66 -5.02 -9.23
C ARG A 294 1.43 -5.58 -8.51
N ILE A 295 1.58 -6.01 -7.25
CA ILE A 295 0.45 -6.47 -6.43
C ILE A 295 -0.60 -5.37 -6.30
N CYS A 296 -0.20 -4.14 -5.99
CA CYS A 296 -1.12 -3.00 -5.88
C CYS A 296 -1.87 -2.71 -7.19
N ALA A 297 -1.28 -3.06 -8.34
CA ALA A 297 -1.87 -2.86 -9.67
C ALA A 297 -2.90 -3.93 -10.06
N LEU A 298 -2.84 -5.15 -9.48
CA LEU A 298 -3.67 -6.29 -9.91
C LEU A 298 -5.17 -6.00 -9.87
N GLN A 299 -5.63 -5.20 -8.91
CA GLN A 299 -7.03 -4.82 -8.75
C GLN A 299 -7.59 -4.06 -9.98
N TYR A 300 -6.74 -3.28 -10.66
CA TYR A 300 -7.13 -2.50 -11.84
C TYR A 300 -7.09 -3.34 -13.13
N LEU A 301 -6.23 -4.36 -13.16
CA LEU A 301 -5.94 -5.15 -14.36
C LEU A 301 -6.72 -6.47 -14.42
N LYS A 302 -7.59 -6.75 -13.45
CA LYS A 302 -8.35 -8.02 -13.37
C LYS A 302 -9.13 -8.33 -14.65
N GLN A 303 -9.81 -7.34 -15.23
CA GLN A 303 -10.61 -7.54 -16.44
C GLN A 303 -9.73 -7.73 -17.68
N ALA A 304 -8.63 -6.97 -17.77
CA ALA A 304 -7.60 -7.18 -18.80
C ALA A 304 -7.01 -8.60 -18.70
N TYR A 305 -6.67 -9.07 -17.50
CA TYR A 305 -6.16 -10.41 -17.27
C TYR A 305 -7.11 -11.50 -17.78
N HIS A 306 -8.41 -11.40 -17.47
CA HIS A 306 -9.39 -12.38 -17.95
C HIS A 306 -9.50 -12.40 -19.48
N ALA A 307 -9.46 -11.23 -20.13
CA ALA A 307 -9.49 -11.12 -21.58
C ALA A 307 -8.21 -11.68 -22.23
N ALA A 308 -7.04 -11.35 -21.68
CA ALA A 308 -5.75 -11.87 -22.13
C ALA A 308 -5.65 -13.40 -21.97
N ARG A 309 -6.14 -13.93 -20.84
CA ARG A 309 -6.18 -15.37 -20.61
C ARG A 309 -7.11 -16.08 -21.59
N ALA A 310 -8.28 -15.51 -21.87
CA ALA A 310 -9.18 -16.05 -22.90
C ALA A 310 -8.52 -16.07 -24.28
N LEU A 311 -7.81 -15.01 -24.66
CA LEU A 311 -7.03 -14.99 -25.91
C LEU A 311 -5.95 -16.06 -25.93
N LYS A 312 -5.16 -16.17 -24.87
CA LYS A 312 -4.12 -17.20 -24.73
C LYS A 312 -4.72 -18.60 -24.89
N ASP A 313 -5.81 -18.88 -24.17
CA ASP A 313 -6.47 -20.18 -24.18
C ASP A 313 -7.16 -20.47 -25.53
N MET A 314 -7.53 -19.46 -26.32
CA MET A 314 -8.05 -19.66 -27.68
C MET A 314 -6.94 -19.89 -28.71
N LEU A 315 -5.88 -19.08 -28.66
CA LEU A 315 -4.86 -19.03 -29.71
C LEU A 315 -3.68 -19.99 -29.46
N MET A 316 -3.41 -20.37 -28.22
CA MET A 316 -2.17 -21.04 -27.83
C MET A 316 -2.39 -22.31 -26.99
N LEU A 317 -3.62 -22.83 -26.98
CA LEU A 317 -3.94 -24.05 -26.24
C LEU A 317 -3.45 -25.32 -26.95
N ASP A 318 -3.47 -25.30 -28.28
CA ASP A 318 -3.05 -26.40 -29.13
C ASP A 318 -2.02 -25.91 -30.15
N GLU A 319 -0.96 -26.67 -30.38
CA GLU A 319 0.06 -26.37 -31.40
C GLU A 319 -0.55 -26.44 -32.81
N ASP A 320 -1.64 -27.19 -32.97
CA ASP A 320 -2.38 -27.28 -34.23
C ASP A 320 -3.30 -26.06 -34.51
N HIS A 321 -3.38 -25.08 -33.60
CA HIS A 321 -4.15 -23.84 -33.84
C HIS A 321 -3.41 -22.80 -34.70
N PHE A 322 -2.12 -23.01 -34.94
CA PHE A 322 -1.32 -22.09 -35.73
C PHE A 322 -0.24 -22.82 -36.53
N SER A 323 0.26 -22.17 -37.58
CA SER A 323 1.47 -22.59 -38.29
C SER A 323 2.45 -21.43 -38.39
N ALA A 324 3.75 -21.69 -38.27
CA ALA A 324 4.75 -20.66 -38.49
C ALA A 324 4.73 -20.20 -39.96
N GLU A 325 4.71 -18.88 -40.18
CA GLU A 325 4.94 -18.35 -41.52
C GLU A 325 6.44 -18.44 -41.84
N VAL A 326 6.73 -19.12 -42.95
CA VAL A 326 8.09 -19.28 -43.47
C VAL A 326 8.19 -18.65 -44.86
N MET A 327 9.28 -17.94 -45.11
CA MET A 327 9.69 -17.61 -46.48
C MET A 327 10.60 -18.70 -47.00
N VAL A 328 10.34 -19.13 -48.23
CA VAL A 328 11.13 -20.14 -48.92
C VAL A 328 12.10 -19.43 -49.85
N GLU A 329 13.40 -19.55 -49.58
CA GLU A 329 14.46 -19.08 -50.47
C GLU A 329 15.07 -20.27 -51.21
N ASP A 330 14.92 -20.27 -52.54
CA ASP A 330 15.59 -21.20 -53.43
C ASP A 330 17.05 -20.76 -53.65
N HIS A 331 17.98 -21.62 -53.26
CA HIS A 331 19.39 -21.48 -53.58
C HIS A 331 19.85 -22.59 -54.54
N ASP A 332 20.94 -22.36 -55.26
CA ASP A 332 21.51 -23.32 -56.22
C ASP A 332 21.86 -24.71 -55.61
N ILE A 333 21.86 -24.84 -54.27
CA ILE A 333 22.22 -26.07 -53.52
C ILE A 333 21.05 -26.59 -52.65
N GLY A 334 19.88 -25.95 -52.67
CA GLY A 334 18.70 -26.43 -51.94
C GLY A 334 17.74 -25.32 -51.51
N VAL A 335 16.67 -25.75 -50.84
CA VAL A 335 15.61 -24.90 -50.32
C VAL A 335 15.91 -24.55 -48.86
N SER A 336 15.87 -23.27 -48.49
CA SER A 336 15.94 -22.84 -47.10
C SER A 336 14.63 -22.17 -46.66
N GLU A 337 14.14 -22.54 -45.47
CA GLU A 337 12.96 -21.94 -44.86
C GLU A 337 13.40 -20.96 -43.77
N ILE A 338 13.00 -19.69 -43.91
CA ILE A 338 13.33 -18.62 -42.98
C ILE A 338 12.04 -18.18 -42.27
N SER A 339 12.01 -18.30 -40.95
CA SER A 339 10.89 -17.81 -40.14
C SER A 339 10.75 -16.29 -40.26
N THR A 340 9.53 -15.83 -40.52
CA THR A 340 9.23 -14.39 -40.63
C THR A 340 8.93 -13.73 -39.29
N GLY A 341 8.82 -14.51 -38.21
CA GLY A 341 8.34 -14.04 -36.91
C GLY A 341 6.82 -13.94 -36.78
N TYR A 342 6.07 -14.43 -37.77
CA TYR A 342 4.61 -14.47 -37.73
C TYR A 342 4.07 -15.89 -37.65
N LEU A 343 2.89 -16.02 -37.03
CA LEU A 343 2.10 -17.23 -36.99
C LEU A 343 0.80 -17.00 -37.78
N LEU A 344 0.39 -18.04 -38.50
CA LEU A 344 -0.83 -18.07 -39.31
C LEU A 344 -1.92 -18.83 -38.56
N PHE A 345 -3.10 -18.24 -38.46
CA PHE A 345 -4.30 -18.74 -37.79
C PHE A 345 -5.45 -18.86 -38.79
N ASN A 346 -6.31 -19.85 -38.58
CA ASN A 346 -7.53 -19.99 -39.38
C ASN A 346 -8.71 -19.29 -38.70
N PHE A 347 -9.09 -18.13 -39.24
CA PHE A 347 -10.26 -17.35 -38.82
C PHE A 347 -11.41 -17.36 -39.85
N ASP A 348 -11.21 -17.99 -41.01
CA ASP A 348 -12.08 -17.82 -42.17
C ASP A 348 -13.18 -18.87 -42.24
N ALA A 349 -12.84 -20.15 -42.09
CA ALA A 349 -13.80 -21.24 -42.17
C ALA A 349 -13.39 -22.46 -41.33
N PRO A 350 -14.36 -23.20 -40.75
CA PRO A 350 -14.11 -24.50 -40.12
C PRO A 350 -13.43 -25.45 -41.11
N ASP A 351 -12.13 -25.66 -40.96
CA ASP A 351 -11.40 -26.76 -41.58
C ASP A 351 -11.26 -27.86 -40.53
N GLU A 352 -11.85 -29.02 -40.79
CA GLU A 352 -11.81 -30.20 -39.92
C GLU A 352 -10.78 -31.24 -40.40
N ILE A 353 -10.06 -30.95 -41.49
CA ILE A 353 -9.17 -31.90 -42.15
C ILE A 353 -7.70 -31.53 -41.95
N HIS A 354 -7.36 -30.23 -42.00
CA HIS A 354 -5.98 -29.76 -41.91
C HIS A 354 -5.80 -28.60 -40.92
N PRO A 355 -4.77 -28.63 -40.06
CA PRO A 355 -4.41 -27.47 -39.26
C PRO A 355 -3.86 -26.34 -40.16
N PRO A 356 -3.96 -25.06 -39.74
CA PRO A 356 -4.41 -24.62 -38.43
C PRO A 356 -5.92 -24.76 -38.21
N TRP A 357 -6.31 -25.31 -37.06
CA TRP A 357 -7.72 -25.50 -36.70
C TRP A 357 -8.45 -24.15 -36.63
N TYR A 358 -9.73 -24.16 -37.01
CA TYR A 358 -10.55 -22.96 -37.03
C TYR A 358 -10.79 -22.39 -35.63
N ILE A 359 -10.59 -21.08 -35.50
CA ILE A 359 -10.90 -20.30 -34.31
C ILE A 359 -11.99 -19.31 -34.68
N ASN A 360 -13.04 -19.20 -33.86
CA ASN A 360 -14.10 -18.23 -34.10
C ASN A 360 -13.53 -16.79 -34.02
N PRO A 361 -13.50 -16.02 -35.14
CA PRO A 361 -12.95 -14.68 -35.16
C PRO A 361 -13.72 -13.72 -34.25
N GLN A 362 -15.03 -13.88 -34.09
CA GLN A 362 -15.83 -13.00 -33.23
C GLN A 362 -15.39 -13.13 -31.77
N SER A 363 -15.18 -14.36 -31.28
CA SER A 363 -14.72 -14.60 -29.90
C SER A 363 -13.31 -14.06 -29.65
N ALA A 364 -12.41 -14.20 -30.64
CA ALA A 364 -11.07 -13.64 -30.59
C ALA A 364 -11.11 -12.09 -30.56
N GLN A 365 -11.89 -11.48 -31.46
CA GLN A 365 -12.06 -10.03 -31.56
C GLN A 365 -12.69 -9.43 -30.30
N GLU A 366 -13.70 -10.09 -29.71
CA GLU A 366 -14.33 -9.66 -28.47
C GLU A 366 -13.32 -9.63 -27.31
N SER A 367 -12.50 -10.68 -27.18
CA SER A 367 -11.49 -10.78 -26.14
C SER A 367 -10.35 -9.77 -26.36
N ALA A 368 -9.90 -9.59 -27.60
CA ALA A 368 -8.92 -8.58 -27.98
C ALA A 368 -9.41 -7.15 -27.70
N SER A 369 -10.62 -6.83 -28.13
CA SER A 369 -11.23 -5.51 -27.89
C SER A 369 -11.38 -5.22 -26.40
N ARG A 370 -11.81 -6.21 -25.61
CA ARG A 370 -11.90 -6.07 -24.15
C ARG A 370 -10.54 -5.85 -23.51
N LEU A 371 -9.51 -6.60 -23.93
CA LEU A 371 -8.15 -6.43 -23.43
C LEU A 371 -7.63 -5.01 -23.71
N VAL A 372 -7.75 -4.55 -24.96
CA VAL A 372 -7.35 -3.21 -25.38
C VAL A 372 -8.05 -2.13 -24.56
N ASN A 373 -9.38 -2.22 -24.43
CA ASN A 373 -10.18 -1.23 -23.70
C ASN A 373 -9.76 -1.14 -22.23
N GLU A 374 -9.55 -2.28 -21.56
CA GLU A 374 -9.16 -2.29 -20.14
C GLU A 374 -7.71 -1.79 -19.93
N ILE A 375 -6.79 -2.09 -20.84
CA ILE A 375 -5.42 -1.54 -20.81
C ILE A 375 -5.46 -0.02 -20.98
N GLN A 376 -6.19 0.48 -21.98
CA GLN A 376 -6.30 1.92 -22.23
C GLN A 376 -6.94 2.65 -21.04
N LYS A 377 -8.00 2.08 -20.47
CA LYS A 377 -8.63 2.59 -19.25
C LYS A 377 -7.63 2.67 -18.10
N PHE A 378 -6.84 1.62 -17.88
CA PHE A 378 -5.77 1.65 -16.86
C PHE A 378 -4.72 2.73 -17.17
N ARG A 379 -4.23 2.82 -18.41
CA ARG A 379 -3.20 3.79 -18.83
C ARG A 379 -3.68 5.25 -18.71
N SER A 380 -4.99 5.48 -18.71
CA SER A 380 -5.61 6.80 -18.48
C SER A 380 -5.69 7.22 -17.02
N LEU A 381 -5.42 6.33 -16.06
CA LEU A 381 -5.48 6.65 -14.63
C LEU A 381 -4.41 7.68 -14.26
N THR A 382 -4.84 8.72 -13.54
CA THR A 382 -3.96 9.73 -12.93
C THR A 382 -3.87 9.53 -11.43
N VAL A 383 -2.77 9.95 -10.82
CA VAL A 383 -2.69 10.07 -9.34
C VAL A 383 -3.60 11.21 -8.93
N GLY A 384 -4.53 10.93 -8.01
CA GLY A 384 -5.48 11.91 -7.47
C GLY A 384 -4.91 12.74 -6.34
#